data_AF-A0A960XQ25-F1
#
_entry.id   AF-A0A960XQ25-F1
#
_cell.length_a   1.000
_cell.length_b   1.000
_cell.length_c   1.000
_cell.angle_alpha   90.00
_cell.angle_beta   90.00
_cell.angle_gamma   90.00
#
_symmetry.space_group_name_H-M   'P 1'
#
loop_
_entity.id
_entity.type
_entity.pdbx_description
1 polymer ?
#
loop_
_entity_poly.entity_id
_entity_poly.type
_entity_poly.pdbx_seq_one_letter_code
_entity_poly.pdbx_strand_id
1 'polypeptide(L)'
;MTGAFGDYFDSVYVISLEQRADRRARLGDELTRLGLADSEDITWMRAVSGEKCWAPGFFAAGAGAWGCLQSHLRILQDAIMDGRERILVLEDDATFHENSVAMLELFFRQVPGDWGQVFLGGEHAEPPELIKHRPFVLKGKCVHRTHAFALKGEVLPMVYQHIANYPDYMNGGQWHVDHQLGQAHQLDLWNTYAPSWWIAGQCGGSSDISAKKNPDYWWHPGIHVPQLPFIWAPATGDTSEEWLEVVHFGNHLIPGTLQDEGLEKCLEDDQELSEWLAMIAAEAIELGKLPGVHHPGIELTRCAGLWSGPFRNISEYNPEDLAGFPFIDGIRHPGEVKRLGRCLARQ
;
A
#
# COMPACT_ATOMS: atom_id res chain seq x y z
N MET A 1 7.61 -19.69 12.76
CA MET A 1 7.14 -18.87 11.64
C MET A 1 7.14 -19.67 10.36
N THR A 2 5.95 -20.10 9.98
CA THR A 2 5.58 -20.61 8.67
C THR A 2 5.14 -19.44 7.77
N GLY A 3 4.93 -19.71 6.48
CA GLY A 3 4.53 -18.70 5.50
C GLY A 3 5.65 -17.75 5.07
N ALA A 4 5.35 -16.92 4.08
CA ALA A 4 6.33 -16.03 3.45
C ALA A 4 6.94 -14.99 4.42
N PHE A 5 6.23 -14.59 5.47
CA PHE A 5 6.81 -13.70 6.48
C PHE A 5 7.96 -14.34 7.25
N GLY A 6 7.93 -15.66 7.46
CA GLY A 6 8.99 -16.39 8.18
C GLY A 6 10.34 -16.37 7.48
N ASP A 7 10.38 -16.11 6.17
CA ASP A 7 11.63 -15.96 5.42
C ASP A 7 12.37 -14.64 5.73
N TYR A 8 11.64 -13.63 6.21
CA TYR A 8 12.16 -12.26 6.39
C TYR A 8 12.16 -11.80 7.84
N PHE A 9 11.21 -12.27 8.66
CA PHE A 9 10.97 -11.79 10.02
C PHE A 9 11.01 -12.94 11.02
N ASP A 10 11.57 -12.70 12.20
CA ASP A 10 11.52 -13.66 13.30
C ASP A 10 10.30 -13.46 14.21
N SER A 11 9.59 -12.34 14.08
CA SER A 11 8.35 -12.06 14.83
C SER A 11 7.39 -11.17 14.05
N VAL A 12 6.10 -11.49 14.11
CA VAL A 12 5.00 -10.69 13.55
C VAL A 12 4.09 -10.26 14.69
N TYR A 13 4.01 -8.94 14.91
CA TYR A 13 3.12 -8.33 15.89
C TYR A 13 1.94 -7.68 15.18
N VAL A 14 0.72 -7.92 15.66
CA VAL A 14 -0.48 -7.24 15.14
C VAL A 14 -1.15 -6.45 16.26
N ILE A 15 -1.23 -5.14 16.11
CA ILE A 15 -1.92 -4.23 17.03
C ILE A 15 -3.41 -4.35 16.80
N SER A 16 -4.15 -4.80 17.81
CA SER A 16 -5.62 -4.87 17.74
C SER A 16 -6.26 -4.58 19.09
N LEU A 17 -7.36 -3.83 19.08
CA LEU A 17 -8.19 -3.63 20.26
C LEU A 17 -8.95 -4.93 20.58
N GLU A 18 -9.10 -5.26 21.86
CA GLU A 18 -9.71 -6.53 22.30
C GLU A 18 -11.14 -6.73 21.77
N GLN A 19 -11.91 -5.64 21.64
CA GLN A 19 -13.27 -5.67 21.09
C GLN A 19 -13.34 -5.86 19.56
N ARG A 20 -12.21 -5.76 18.83
CA ARG A 20 -12.16 -5.87 17.36
C ARG A 20 -11.90 -7.31 16.88
N ALA A 21 -12.61 -8.27 17.48
CA ALA A 21 -12.53 -9.67 17.09
C ALA A 21 -12.87 -9.90 15.60
N ASP A 22 -13.71 -9.03 15.03
CA ASP A 22 -14.03 -8.97 13.59
C ASP A 22 -12.77 -8.76 12.74
N ARG A 23 -11.96 -7.75 13.07
CA ARG A 23 -10.74 -7.43 12.32
C ARG A 23 -9.65 -8.47 12.50
N ARG A 24 -9.54 -9.02 13.73
CA ARG A 24 -8.57 -10.08 14.02
C ARG A 24 -8.83 -11.34 13.19
N ALA A 25 -10.10 -11.76 13.12
CA ALA A 25 -10.49 -12.90 12.30
C ALA A 25 -10.21 -12.62 10.81
N ARG A 26 -10.67 -11.47 10.29
CA ARG A 26 -10.45 -11.07 8.89
C ARG A 26 -8.96 -11.10 8.50
N LEU A 27 -8.11 -10.38 9.24
CA LEU A 27 -6.69 -10.29 8.92
C LEU A 27 -5.99 -11.64 9.12
N GLY A 28 -6.32 -12.41 10.17
CA GLY A 28 -5.76 -13.74 10.37
C GLY A 28 -6.10 -14.72 9.24
N ASP A 29 -7.36 -14.73 8.81
CA ASP A 29 -7.84 -15.57 7.70
C ASP A 29 -7.20 -15.15 6.37
N GLU A 30 -7.07 -13.83 6.14
CA GLU A 30 -6.42 -13.28 4.96
C GLU A 30 -4.93 -13.67 4.88
N LEU A 31 -4.17 -13.46 5.96
CA LEU A 31 -2.74 -13.82 6.02
C LEU A 31 -2.53 -15.31 5.79
N THR A 32 -3.41 -16.15 6.35
CA THR A 32 -3.36 -17.61 6.17
C THR A 32 -3.69 -17.98 4.72
N ARG A 33 -4.77 -17.42 4.16
CA ARG A 33 -5.22 -17.67 2.78
C ARG A 33 -4.15 -17.29 1.75
N LEU A 34 -3.46 -16.17 1.97
CA LEU A 34 -2.39 -15.68 1.10
C LEU A 34 -1.05 -16.41 1.31
N GLY A 35 -0.93 -17.27 2.32
CA GLY A 35 0.31 -17.96 2.66
C GLY A 35 1.39 -17.04 3.26
N LEU A 36 0.98 -15.91 3.84
CA LEU A 36 1.88 -14.94 4.46
C LEU A 36 2.31 -15.37 5.87
N ALA A 37 1.36 -15.80 6.70
CA ALA A 37 1.61 -16.36 8.02
C ALA A 37 0.41 -17.18 8.51
N ASP A 38 0.67 -18.23 9.28
CA ASP A 38 -0.38 -18.93 10.02
C ASP A 38 -0.77 -18.16 11.29
N SER A 39 -2.01 -18.34 11.73
CA SER A 39 -2.56 -17.65 12.90
C SER A 39 -1.76 -17.87 14.20
N GLU A 40 -1.05 -19.00 14.33
CA GLU A 40 -0.21 -19.34 15.49
C GLU A 40 1.14 -18.60 15.54
N ASP A 41 1.61 -18.09 14.40
CA ASP A 41 2.83 -17.30 14.30
C ASP A 41 2.61 -15.80 14.51
N ILE A 42 1.34 -15.39 14.62
CA ILE A 42 0.95 -14.00 14.85
C ILE A 42 0.89 -13.72 16.35
N THR A 43 1.71 -12.76 16.80
CA THR A 43 1.60 -12.20 18.15
C THR A 43 0.56 -11.08 18.14
N TRP A 44 -0.67 -11.42 18.52
CA TRP A 44 -1.74 -10.44 18.69
C TRP A 44 -1.50 -9.57 19.92
N MET A 45 -1.07 -8.34 19.67
CA MET A 45 -0.80 -7.35 20.67
C MET A 45 -2.08 -6.65 21.11
N ARG A 46 -2.41 -6.74 22.40
CA ARG A 46 -3.51 -5.99 22.99
C ARG A 46 -3.20 -4.50 22.90
N ALA A 47 -3.87 -3.81 21.98
CA ALA A 47 -3.71 -2.39 21.76
C ALA A 47 -4.10 -1.60 23.01
N VAL A 48 -3.39 -0.49 23.23
CA VAL A 48 -3.73 0.49 24.26
C VAL A 48 -4.91 1.32 23.78
N SER A 49 -6.00 1.31 24.52
CA SER A 49 -7.16 2.16 24.24
C SER A 49 -6.93 3.54 24.86
N GLY A 50 -6.77 4.59 24.05
CA GLY A 50 -6.60 5.96 24.58
C GLY A 50 -7.82 6.52 25.30
N GLU A 51 -9.01 5.95 25.07
CA GLU A 51 -10.24 6.26 25.82
C GLU A 51 -10.16 5.77 27.28
N LYS A 52 -9.40 4.70 27.52
CA LYS A 52 -9.17 4.13 28.86
C LYS A 52 -7.86 4.59 29.48
N CYS A 53 -6.81 4.68 28.66
CA CYS A 53 -5.47 5.13 29.03
C CYS A 53 -5.32 6.57 28.52
N TRP A 54 -5.85 7.53 29.27
CA TRP A 54 -5.93 8.92 28.82
C TRP A 54 -4.58 9.51 28.44
N ALA A 55 -4.62 10.27 27.34
CA ALA A 55 -3.47 11.05 26.91
C ALA A 55 -3.16 12.15 27.93
N PRO A 56 -1.88 12.47 28.17
CA PRO A 56 -1.52 13.63 28.97
C PRO A 56 -1.99 14.91 28.27
N GLY A 57 -2.27 15.96 29.04
CA GLY A 57 -2.90 17.19 28.53
C GLY A 57 -2.12 17.94 27.45
N PHE A 58 -0.83 17.63 27.25
CA PHE A 58 -0.02 18.20 26.17
C PHE A 58 -0.22 17.51 24.82
N PHE A 59 -0.83 16.33 24.78
CA PHE A 59 -0.95 15.52 23.56
C PHE A 59 -2.23 15.89 22.79
N ALA A 60 -2.07 16.61 21.67
CA ALA A 60 -3.18 17.24 20.97
C ALA A 60 -3.83 16.39 19.85
N ALA A 61 -3.27 15.21 19.53
CA ALA A 61 -3.75 14.35 18.44
C ALA A 61 -4.94 13.44 18.83
N GLY A 62 -5.40 13.51 20.08
CA GLY A 62 -6.57 12.77 20.57
C GLY A 62 -6.28 11.35 21.05
N ALA A 63 -7.33 10.71 21.61
CA ALA A 63 -7.22 9.41 22.28
C ALA A 63 -6.79 8.28 21.33
N GLY A 64 -7.33 8.23 20.11
CA GLY A 64 -6.94 7.21 19.12
C GLY A 64 -5.45 7.24 18.80
N ALA A 65 -4.92 8.42 18.49
CA ALA A 65 -3.49 8.63 18.21
C ALA A 65 -2.59 8.28 19.40
N TRP A 66 -3.03 8.61 20.61
CA TRP A 66 -2.32 8.25 21.84
C TRP A 66 -2.29 6.73 22.05
N GLY A 67 -3.42 6.05 21.86
CA GLY A 67 -3.51 4.59 21.93
C GLY A 67 -2.61 3.89 20.92
N CYS A 68 -2.58 4.41 19.68
CA CYS A 68 -1.66 3.96 18.64
C CYS A 68 -0.19 4.10 19.09
N LEU A 69 0.25 5.29 19.48
CA LEU A 69 1.62 5.53 19.98
C LEU A 69 2.00 4.57 21.12
N GLN A 70 1.15 4.45 22.14
CA GLN A 70 1.43 3.59 23.29
C GLN A 70 1.48 2.10 22.91
N SER A 71 0.70 1.67 21.92
CA SER A 71 0.75 0.29 21.40
C SER A 71 2.06 -0.01 20.68
N HIS A 72 2.54 0.92 19.85
CA HIS A 72 3.86 0.80 19.21
C HIS A 72 4.99 0.80 20.24
N LEU A 73 4.97 1.70 21.22
CA LEU A 73 5.96 1.73 22.30
C LEU A 73 6.03 0.39 23.04
N ARG A 74 4.88 -0.22 23.31
CA ARG A 74 4.82 -1.54 23.96
C ARG A 74 5.44 -2.65 23.10
N ILE A 75 5.17 -2.68 21.79
CA ILE A 75 5.82 -3.62 20.87
C ILE A 75 7.32 -3.44 20.87
N LEU A 76 7.81 -2.20 20.77
CA LEU A 76 9.23 -1.92 20.76
C LEU A 76 9.90 -2.37 22.06
N GLN A 77 9.29 -2.09 23.21
CA GLN A 77 9.79 -2.56 24.51
C GLN A 77 9.84 -4.09 24.58
N ASP A 78 8.76 -4.78 24.21
CA ASP A 78 8.70 -6.25 24.21
C ASP A 78 9.76 -6.83 23.26
N ALA A 79 9.88 -6.30 22.03
CA ALA A 79 10.85 -6.77 21.04
C ALA A 79 12.31 -6.52 21.45
N ILE A 80 12.62 -5.39 22.09
CA ILE A 80 13.95 -5.08 22.63
C ILE A 80 14.30 -6.07 23.75
N MET A 81 13.37 -6.29 24.68
CA MET A 81 13.58 -7.18 25.82
C MET A 81 13.72 -8.65 25.41
N ASP A 82 13.02 -9.06 24.36
CA ASP A 82 13.11 -10.39 23.77
C ASP A 82 14.33 -10.59 22.87
N GLY A 83 15.07 -9.51 22.53
CA GLY A 83 16.22 -9.56 21.64
C GLY A 83 15.86 -9.93 20.19
N ARG A 84 14.71 -9.45 19.68
CA ARG A 84 14.26 -9.72 18.31
C ARG A 84 15.19 -9.07 17.28
N GLU A 85 15.43 -9.76 16.16
CA GLU A 85 16.35 -9.29 15.12
C GLU A 85 15.64 -8.58 13.96
N ARG A 86 14.43 -9.00 13.61
CA ARG A 86 13.62 -8.53 12.48
C ARG A 86 12.16 -8.73 12.84
N ILE A 87 11.49 -7.65 13.20
CA ILE A 87 10.07 -7.66 13.53
C ILE A 87 9.25 -7.08 12.39
N LEU A 88 8.07 -7.65 12.13
CA LEU A 88 7.01 -7.03 11.36
C LEU A 88 5.93 -6.53 12.34
N VAL A 89 5.48 -5.29 12.16
CA VAL A 89 4.40 -4.66 12.91
C VAL A 89 3.27 -4.34 11.95
N LEU A 90 2.09 -4.87 12.25
CA LEU A 90 0.86 -4.63 11.51
C LEU A 90 -0.19 -3.98 12.43
N GLU A 91 -1.09 -3.20 11.85
CA GLU A 91 -2.36 -2.84 12.46
C GLU A 91 -3.47 -3.79 11.97
N ASP A 92 -4.54 -3.96 12.75
CA ASP A 92 -5.63 -4.90 12.45
C ASP A 92 -6.49 -4.51 11.24
N ASP A 93 -6.29 -3.31 10.70
CA ASP A 93 -6.87 -2.86 9.45
C ASP A 93 -5.91 -2.96 8.26
N ALA A 94 -4.75 -3.61 8.39
CA ALA A 94 -3.96 -3.98 7.22
C ALA A 94 -4.75 -4.93 6.28
N THR A 95 -4.49 -4.82 4.98
CA THR A 95 -4.94 -5.74 3.92
C THR A 95 -3.77 -5.97 2.96
N PHE A 96 -3.71 -7.12 2.29
CA PHE A 96 -2.56 -7.52 1.47
C PHE A 96 -2.96 -7.85 0.04
N HIS A 97 -2.05 -7.54 -0.87
CA HIS A 97 -2.26 -7.82 -2.29
C HIS A 97 -2.31 -9.35 -2.52
N GLU A 98 -3.14 -9.82 -3.47
CA GLU A 98 -3.29 -11.25 -3.79
C GLU A 98 -1.95 -11.91 -4.19
N ASN A 99 -1.07 -11.13 -4.83
CA ASN A 99 0.29 -11.56 -5.20
C ASN A 99 1.37 -11.20 -4.17
N SER A 100 0.99 -10.91 -2.92
CA SER A 100 1.89 -10.42 -1.86
C SER A 100 3.12 -11.30 -1.64
N VAL A 101 2.99 -12.63 -1.68
CA VAL A 101 4.13 -13.57 -1.56
C VAL A 101 5.19 -13.29 -2.63
N ALA A 102 4.77 -13.19 -3.90
CA ALA A 102 5.68 -12.92 -5.01
C ALA A 102 6.27 -11.49 -4.94
N MET A 103 5.47 -10.52 -4.49
CA MET A 103 5.93 -9.13 -4.32
C MET A 103 6.98 -9.03 -3.22
N LEU A 104 6.79 -9.70 -2.08
CA LEU A 104 7.75 -9.77 -0.98
C LEU A 104 9.08 -10.35 -1.46
N GLU A 105 9.03 -11.45 -2.21
CA GLU A 105 10.23 -12.08 -2.73
C GLU A 105 11.03 -11.15 -3.66
N LEU A 106 10.36 -10.51 -4.62
CA LEU A 106 11.01 -9.57 -5.55
C LEU A 106 11.58 -8.35 -4.82
N PHE A 107 10.85 -7.85 -3.82
CA PHE A 107 11.27 -6.73 -3.01
C PHE A 107 12.50 -7.08 -2.16
N PHE A 108 12.42 -8.10 -1.29
CA PHE A 108 13.50 -8.44 -0.35
C PHE A 108 14.76 -8.96 -1.03
N ARG A 109 14.67 -9.53 -2.24
CA ARG A 109 15.85 -9.84 -3.07
C ARG A 109 16.68 -8.60 -3.43
N GLN A 110 16.07 -7.42 -3.44
CA GLN A 110 16.70 -6.18 -3.86
C GLN A 110 16.95 -5.19 -2.71
N VAL A 111 16.24 -5.32 -1.58
CA VAL A 111 16.41 -4.44 -0.41
C VAL A 111 17.88 -4.37 -0.01
N PRO A 112 18.49 -3.17 0.07
CA PRO A 112 19.86 -3.02 0.57
C PRO A 112 20.04 -3.59 1.99
N GLY A 113 21.16 -4.27 2.22
CA GLY A 113 21.42 -4.97 3.48
C GLY A 113 21.57 -4.05 4.70
N ASP A 114 21.71 -2.75 4.51
CA ASP A 114 21.83 -1.70 5.53
C ASP A 114 20.48 -1.07 5.92
N TRP A 115 19.35 -1.70 5.55
CA TRP A 115 18.03 -1.26 5.98
C TRP A 115 17.88 -1.26 7.51
N GLY A 116 17.32 -0.21 8.08
CA GLY A 116 16.87 -0.18 9.47
C GLY A 116 15.36 -0.40 9.58
N GLN A 117 14.62 0.19 8.64
CA GLN A 117 13.17 0.10 8.53
C GLN A 117 12.74 -0.24 7.11
N VAL A 118 11.67 -1.01 7.00
CA VAL A 118 11.00 -1.32 5.74
C VAL A 118 9.50 -1.05 5.92
N PHE A 119 8.88 -0.33 5.01
CA PHE A 119 7.41 -0.27 4.94
C PHE A 119 6.93 -1.29 3.90
N LEU A 120 5.96 -2.14 4.25
CA LEU A 120 5.26 -2.99 3.27
C LEU A 120 3.98 -2.30 2.76
N GLY A 121 3.43 -1.39 3.57
CA GLY A 121 2.33 -0.50 3.24
C GLY A 121 2.50 0.81 4.00
N GLY A 122 2.22 1.93 3.34
CA GLY A 122 2.37 3.27 3.90
C GLY A 122 1.93 4.34 2.91
N GLU A 123 2.23 5.60 3.22
CA GLU A 123 1.98 6.75 2.36
C GLU A 123 3.26 7.59 2.25
N HIS A 124 3.78 7.80 1.03
CA HIS A 124 4.93 8.68 0.83
C HIS A 124 4.51 10.15 0.95
N ALA A 125 4.70 10.73 2.14
CA ALA A 125 4.45 12.15 2.40
C ALA A 125 5.49 13.07 1.73
N GLU A 126 6.67 12.55 1.43
CA GLU A 126 7.64 13.15 0.51
C GLU A 126 7.99 12.19 -0.62
N PRO A 127 8.30 12.69 -1.84
CA PRO A 127 8.69 11.85 -2.95
C PRO A 127 9.84 10.90 -2.57
N PRO A 128 9.68 9.59 -2.79
CA PRO A 128 10.74 8.63 -2.51
C PRO A 128 11.90 8.78 -3.51
N GLU A 129 13.06 8.26 -3.14
CA GLU A 129 14.24 8.19 -4.01
C GLU A 129 14.30 6.84 -4.73
N LEU A 130 14.49 6.87 -6.05
CA LEU A 130 14.71 5.67 -6.88
C LEU A 130 16.10 5.11 -6.63
N ILE A 131 16.21 3.80 -6.42
CA ILE A 131 17.51 3.15 -6.25
C ILE A 131 17.94 2.50 -7.57
N LYS A 132 19.11 2.92 -8.06
CA LYS A 132 19.68 2.42 -9.31
C LYS A 132 19.79 0.88 -9.28
N HIS A 133 19.34 0.24 -10.36
CA HIS A 133 19.33 -1.22 -10.56
C HIS A 133 18.45 -2.02 -9.56
N ARG A 134 17.55 -1.35 -8.83
CA ARG A 134 16.62 -1.99 -7.89
C ARG A 134 15.18 -1.52 -8.15
N PRO A 135 14.56 -1.96 -9.27
CA PRO A 135 13.25 -1.44 -9.68
C PRO A 135 12.12 -1.72 -8.69
N PHE A 136 12.27 -2.69 -7.77
CA PHE A 136 11.24 -3.00 -6.77
C PHE A 136 11.44 -2.27 -5.44
N VAL A 137 12.49 -1.44 -5.30
CA VAL A 137 12.85 -0.81 -4.02
C VAL A 137 12.95 0.70 -4.18
N LEU A 138 12.25 1.41 -3.31
CA LEU A 138 12.31 2.84 -3.12
C LEU A 138 13.01 3.14 -1.80
N LYS A 139 13.82 4.21 -1.74
CA LYS A 139 14.30 4.77 -0.47
C LYS A 139 13.28 5.80 0.02
N GLY A 140 12.69 5.54 1.18
CA GLY A 140 11.73 6.46 1.81
C GLY A 140 12.43 7.70 2.36
N LYS A 141 11.84 8.88 2.13
CA LYS A 141 12.31 10.18 2.67
C LYS A 141 11.39 10.70 3.77
N CYS A 142 10.09 10.47 3.63
CA CYS A 142 9.09 10.66 4.65
C CYS A 142 7.92 9.73 4.34
N VAL A 143 7.72 8.69 5.16
CA VAL A 143 6.64 7.71 5.01
C VAL A 143 5.73 7.81 6.23
N HIS A 144 4.44 8.04 5.99
CA HIS A 144 3.38 8.05 6.99
C HIS A 144 2.55 6.77 6.91
N ARG A 145 1.59 6.61 7.84
CA ARG A 145 0.78 5.41 8.07
C ARG A 145 1.60 4.21 8.54
N THR A 146 1.17 3.62 9.65
CA THR A 146 1.89 2.54 10.34
C THR A 146 1.24 1.17 10.19
N HIS A 147 0.32 1.00 9.23
CA HIS A 147 -0.46 -0.23 9.09
C HIS A 147 0.37 -1.45 8.76
N ALA A 148 1.52 -1.30 8.08
CA ALA A 148 2.44 -2.41 7.82
C ALA A 148 3.91 -1.98 7.63
N PHE A 149 4.74 -2.14 8.66
CA PHE A 149 6.18 -1.88 8.57
C PHE A 149 7.00 -2.85 9.42
N ALA A 150 8.27 -2.98 9.09
CA ALA A 150 9.23 -3.85 9.75
C ALA A 150 10.44 -3.06 10.23
N LEU A 151 11.07 -3.55 11.30
CA LEU A 151 12.26 -2.97 11.90
C LEU A 151 13.32 -4.04 12.12
N LYS A 152 14.58 -3.67 11.92
CA LYS A 152 15.71 -4.45 12.42
C LYS A 152 15.92 -4.23 13.91
N GLY A 153 16.35 -5.29 14.58
CA GLY A 153 16.68 -5.33 16.01
C GLY A 153 17.66 -4.24 16.40
N GLU A 154 18.69 -4.01 15.57
CA GLU A 154 19.73 -3.01 15.83
C GLU A 154 19.20 -1.56 15.90
N VAL A 155 18.07 -1.25 15.24
CA VAL A 155 17.48 0.08 15.28
C VAL A 155 16.35 0.21 16.31
N LEU A 156 15.83 -0.88 16.88
CA LEU A 156 14.69 -0.84 17.81
C LEU A 156 14.89 0.15 18.98
N PRO A 157 16.05 0.19 19.68
CA PRO A 157 16.23 1.14 20.78
C PRO A 157 16.20 2.60 20.31
N MET A 158 16.73 2.87 19.11
CA MET A 158 16.74 4.21 18.50
C MET A 158 15.33 4.64 18.12
N VAL A 159 14.56 3.75 17.46
CA VAL A 159 13.16 4.00 17.10
C VAL A 159 12.33 4.26 18.36
N TYR A 160 12.49 3.42 19.40
CA TYR A 160 11.82 3.60 20.69
C TYR A 160 12.12 4.97 21.29
N GLN A 161 13.40 5.34 21.39
CA GLN A 161 13.81 6.63 21.94
C GLN A 161 13.22 7.79 21.15
N HIS A 162 13.22 7.70 19.82
CA HIS A 162 12.69 8.74 18.93
C HIS A 162 11.19 8.93 19.12
N ILE A 163 10.39 7.87 18.96
CA ILE A 163 8.93 8.00 19.07
C ILE A 163 8.45 8.27 20.51
N ALA A 164 9.25 7.94 21.52
CA ALA A 164 9.00 8.25 22.93
C ALA A 164 9.40 9.69 23.32
N ASN A 165 9.97 10.49 22.41
CA ASN A 165 10.37 11.86 22.69
C ASN A 165 9.17 12.81 22.77
N TYR A 166 8.46 12.78 23.91
CA TYR A 166 7.27 13.59 24.14
C TYR A 166 7.39 15.10 23.87
N PRO A 167 8.53 15.77 24.10
CA PRO A 167 8.74 17.17 23.68
C PRO A 167 8.36 17.46 22.23
N ASP A 168 8.56 16.51 21.31
CA ASP A 168 8.23 16.73 19.90
C ASP A 168 6.70 16.76 19.68
N TYR A 169 5.93 16.02 20.46
CA TYR A 169 4.46 16.09 20.44
C TYR A 169 3.93 17.36 21.13
N MET A 170 4.65 17.89 22.11
CA MET A 170 4.31 19.17 22.74
C MET A 170 4.48 20.34 21.77
N ASN A 171 5.51 20.29 20.92
CA ASN A 171 5.89 21.37 20.00
C ASN A 171 5.29 21.19 18.59
N GLY A 172 5.04 19.96 18.15
CA GLY A 172 4.60 19.61 16.80
C GLY A 172 3.10 19.77 16.54
N GLY A 173 2.28 19.95 17.58
CA GLY A 173 0.81 20.06 17.44
C GLY A 173 0.13 18.69 17.40
N GLN A 174 -0.73 18.43 16.41
CA GLN A 174 -1.49 17.18 16.28
C GLN A 174 -0.66 16.04 15.66
N TRP A 175 0.54 15.79 16.19
CA TRP A 175 1.41 14.75 15.68
C TRP A 175 0.97 13.35 16.14
N HIS A 176 1.04 12.41 15.21
CA HIS A 176 0.81 10.99 15.40
C HIS A 176 2.16 10.28 15.37
N VAL A 177 2.20 8.99 15.67
CA VAL A 177 3.46 8.20 15.68
C VAL A 177 4.11 8.13 14.30
N ASP A 178 3.33 8.15 13.23
CA ASP A 178 3.83 8.12 11.85
C ASP A 178 4.49 9.45 11.44
N HIS A 179 4.01 10.59 11.94
CA HIS A 179 4.69 11.87 11.80
C HIS A 179 6.09 11.86 12.48
N GLN A 180 6.24 11.19 13.62
CA GLN A 180 7.55 11.01 14.26
C GLN A 180 8.49 10.16 13.42
N LEU A 181 8.01 9.04 12.88
CA LEU A 181 8.79 8.20 11.98
C LEU A 181 9.17 8.98 10.70
N GLY A 182 8.22 9.74 10.13
CA GLY A 182 8.47 10.68 9.04
C GLY A 182 9.65 11.61 9.30
N GLN A 183 9.68 12.25 10.48
CA GLN A 183 10.79 13.09 10.90
C GLN A 183 12.11 12.32 11.03
N ALA A 184 12.10 11.09 11.57
CA ALA A 184 13.30 10.27 11.65
C ALA A 184 13.87 9.92 10.26
N HIS A 185 12.99 9.68 9.28
CA HIS A 185 13.40 9.44 7.89
C HIS A 185 14.06 10.68 7.28
N GLN A 186 13.48 11.88 7.50
CA GLN A 186 14.03 13.15 7.01
C GLN A 186 15.39 13.47 7.63
N LEU A 187 15.61 13.03 8.88
CA LEU A 187 16.88 13.18 9.59
C LEU A 187 17.90 12.08 9.26
N ASP A 188 17.55 11.12 8.39
CA ASP A 188 18.37 9.94 8.04
C ASP A 188 18.88 9.20 9.30
N LEU A 189 18.05 9.09 10.36
CA LEU A 189 18.45 8.38 11.58
C LEU A 189 18.72 6.89 11.33
N TRP A 190 18.00 6.30 10.37
CA TRP A 190 18.24 4.97 9.81
C TRP A 190 17.76 4.91 8.35
N ASN A 191 18.28 3.95 7.58
CA ASN A 191 17.83 3.74 6.22
C ASN A 191 16.42 3.14 6.20
N THR A 192 15.53 3.77 5.45
CA THR A 192 14.14 3.34 5.27
C THR A 192 13.88 2.99 3.82
N TYR A 193 13.34 1.80 3.57
CA TYR A 193 12.98 1.34 2.24
C TYR A 193 11.51 0.95 2.14
N ALA A 194 10.97 0.99 0.93
CA ALA A 194 9.60 0.61 0.62
C ALA A 194 9.57 -0.11 -0.73
N PRO A 195 8.60 -1.02 -0.98
CA PRO A 195 8.42 -1.61 -2.29
C PRO A 195 7.99 -0.51 -3.28
N SER A 196 8.34 -0.67 -4.55
CA SER A 196 7.90 0.25 -5.60
C SER A 196 6.37 0.32 -5.67
N TRP A 197 5.70 -0.80 -5.43
CA TRP A 197 4.27 -0.90 -5.26
C TRP A 197 3.97 -1.42 -3.86
N TRP A 198 3.12 -0.72 -3.11
CA TRP A 198 2.71 -1.19 -1.78
C TRP A 198 2.17 -2.61 -1.82
N ILE A 199 2.69 -3.44 -0.94
CA ILE A 199 2.29 -4.84 -0.77
C ILE A 199 1.07 -4.93 0.15
N ALA A 200 0.95 -3.97 1.08
CA ALA A 200 -0.13 -3.86 2.02
C ALA A 200 -0.87 -2.51 1.87
N GLY A 201 -2.21 -2.57 1.85
CA GLY A 201 -3.10 -1.43 1.98
C GLY A 201 -3.70 -1.35 3.37
N GLN A 202 -4.56 -0.35 3.57
CA GLN A 202 -5.47 -0.25 4.72
C GLN A 202 -6.88 -0.61 4.27
N CYS A 203 -7.45 -1.65 4.88
CA CYS A 203 -8.82 -2.10 4.69
C CYS A 203 -9.81 -0.99 5.03
N GLY A 204 -10.77 -0.79 4.16
CA GLY A 204 -11.91 0.07 4.34
C GLY A 204 -12.81 -0.40 5.49
N GLY A 205 -13.44 0.55 6.15
CA GLY A 205 -14.28 0.28 7.32
C GLY A 205 -14.41 1.49 8.22
N SER A 206 -15.13 1.34 9.34
CA SER A 206 -15.22 2.38 10.36
C SER A 206 -13.88 2.50 11.09
N SER A 207 -13.23 3.66 10.97
CA SER A 207 -12.03 3.96 11.76
C SER A 207 -12.39 4.24 13.22
N ASP A 208 -11.72 3.57 14.16
CA ASP A 208 -11.86 3.88 15.59
C ASP A 208 -11.16 5.20 15.99
N ILE A 209 -10.38 5.79 15.07
CA ILE A 209 -9.71 7.07 15.25
C ILE A 209 -10.55 8.22 14.68
N SER A 210 -11.11 8.05 13.46
CA SER A 210 -11.80 9.13 12.74
C SER A 210 -13.32 8.98 12.62
N ALA A 211 -13.88 7.83 13.02
CA ALA A 211 -15.30 7.45 12.90
C ALA A 211 -15.89 7.48 11.47
N LYS A 212 -15.06 7.67 10.43
CA LYS A 212 -15.48 7.65 9.02
C LYS A 212 -15.49 6.21 8.48
N LYS A 213 -16.41 5.92 7.54
CA LYS A 213 -16.40 4.71 6.72
C LYS A 213 -15.65 5.02 5.43
N ASN A 214 -14.55 4.32 5.21
CA ASN A 214 -13.67 4.54 4.07
C ASN A 214 -13.61 3.32 3.13
N PRO A 215 -13.25 3.49 1.85
CA PRO A 215 -12.82 2.39 0.99
C PRO A 215 -11.45 1.84 1.45
N ASP A 216 -10.99 0.78 0.81
CA ASP A 216 -9.60 0.33 0.92
C ASP A 216 -8.68 1.41 0.36
N TYR A 217 -7.57 1.68 1.05
CA TYR A 217 -6.56 2.63 0.61
C TYR A 217 -5.21 1.94 0.43
N TRP A 218 -4.62 2.11 -0.75
CA TRP A 218 -3.30 1.57 -1.06
C TRP A 218 -2.21 2.65 -1.05
N TRP A 219 -2.55 3.91 -1.36
CA TRP A 219 -1.61 5.04 -1.47
C TRP A 219 -0.43 4.78 -2.41
N HIS A 220 -0.68 4.07 -3.52
CA HIS A 220 0.37 3.74 -4.48
C HIS A 220 1.11 4.99 -4.98
N PRO A 221 2.46 4.91 -5.13
CA PRO A 221 3.25 6.09 -5.50
C PRO A 221 2.88 6.63 -6.90
N GLY A 222 2.65 7.94 -7.00
CA GLY A 222 2.32 8.60 -8.28
C GLY A 222 3.40 8.50 -9.37
N ILE A 223 4.62 8.08 -9.02
CA ILE A 223 5.71 7.83 -9.99
C ILE A 223 5.35 6.78 -11.06
N HIS A 224 4.34 5.93 -10.80
CA HIS A 224 3.88 4.93 -11.75
C HIS A 224 2.84 5.43 -12.72
N VAL A 225 2.19 6.57 -12.42
CA VAL A 225 1.08 7.12 -13.21
C VAL A 225 1.42 7.16 -14.70
N PRO A 226 2.56 7.72 -15.16
CA PRO A 226 2.85 7.82 -16.59
C PRO A 226 3.06 6.47 -17.30
N GLN A 227 3.27 5.38 -16.56
CA GLN A 227 3.59 4.05 -17.10
C GLN A 227 2.42 3.06 -16.93
N LEU A 228 1.30 3.49 -16.36
CA LEU A 228 0.14 2.62 -16.16
C LEU A 228 -0.37 2.09 -17.49
N PRO A 229 -0.71 0.79 -17.57
CA PRO A 229 -1.42 0.28 -18.73
C PRO A 229 -2.83 0.87 -18.75
N PHE A 230 -3.19 1.51 -19.86
CA PHE A 230 -4.55 2.01 -20.08
C PHE A 230 -5.41 0.92 -20.72
N ILE A 231 -6.64 0.76 -20.24
CA ILE A 231 -7.64 -0.09 -20.88
C ILE A 231 -8.45 0.76 -21.85
N TRP A 232 -8.38 0.43 -23.13
CA TRP A 232 -9.20 1.04 -24.16
C TRP A 232 -10.41 0.16 -24.48
N ALA A 233 -11.60 0.74 -24.31
CA ALA A 233 -12.85 0.09 -24.65
C ALA A 233 -13.42 0.69 -25.96
N PRO A 234 -13.52 -0.09 -27.06
CA PRO A 234 -14.07 0.40 -28.32
C PRO A 234 -15.55 0.76 -28.21
N ALA A 235 -16.01 1.61 -29.12
CA ALA A 235 -17.42 2.02 -29.23
C ALA A 235 -18.41 0.84 -29.38
N THR A 236 -17.96 -0.26 -29.98
CA THR A 236 -18.79 -1.44 -30.31
C THR A 236 -18.39 -2.69 -29.51
N GLY A 237 -17.79 -2.50 -28.33
CA GLY A 237 -17.31 -3.58 -27.45
C GLY A 237 -18.23 -3.91 -26.28
N ASP A 238 -17.71 -4.75 -25.39
CA ASP A 238 -18.30 -4.97 -24.07
C ASP A 238 -18.14 -3.69 -23.22
N THR A 239 -19.27 -3.16 -22.75
CA THR A 239 -19.36 -2.00 -21.88
C THR A 239 -20.11 -2.33 -20.60
N SER A 240 -20.05 -3.60 -20.17
CA SER A 240 -20.67 -4.06 -18.93
C SER A 240 -20.15 -3.29 -17.72
N GLU A 241 -21.02 -3.06 -16.74
CA GLU A 241 -20.66 -2.35 -15.50
C GLU A 241 -19.67 -3.15 -14.64
N GLU A 242 -19.50 -4.45 -14.90
CA GLU A 242 -18.50 -5.32 -14.22
C GLU A 242 -17.07 -4.77 -14.38
N TRP A 243 -16.78 -4.12 -15.51
CA TRP A 243 -15.48 -3.47 -15.72
C TRP A 243 -15.20 -2.34 -14.71
N LEU A 244 -16.23 -1.71 -14.15
CA LEU A 244 -16.08 -0.63 -13.18
C LEU A 244 -15.51 -1.12 -11.85
N GLU A 245 -15.47 -2.43 -11.59
CA GLU A 245 -14.82 -2.98 -10.39
C GLU A 245 -13.29 -2.90 -10.48
N VAL A 246 -12.73 -2.99 -11.70
CA VAL A 246 -11.28 -3.12 -11.95
C VAL A 246 -10.69 -2.01 -12.81
N VAL A 247 -11.51 -1.27 -13.56
CA VAL A 247 -11.11 -0.17 -14.44
C VAL A 247 -11.86 1.11 -14.05
N HIS A 248 -11.13 2.22 -13.98
CA HIS A 248 -11.66 3.56 -13.74
C HIS A 248 -11.70 4.35 -15.04
N PHE A 249 -12.90 4.63 -15.55
CA PHE A 249 -13.09 5.43 -16.77
C PHE A 249 -13.34 6.92 -16.49
N GLY A 250 -13.52 7.28 -15.22
CA GLY A 250 -13.88 8.63 -14.79
C GLY A 250 -14.96 8.64 -13.71
N ASN A 251 -15.12 9.78 -13.06
CA ASN A 251 -16.05 9.96 -11.94
C ASN A 251 -17.48 10.32 -12.38
N HIS A 252 -17.67 10.79 -13.62
CA HIS A 252 -18.95 11.28 -14.12
C HIS A 252 -19.33 10.53 -15.40
N LEU A 253 -19.69 9.25 -15.26
CA LEU A 253 -20.05 8.41 -16.38
C LEU A 253 -21.45 8.74 -16.93
N ILE A 254 -21.58 8.75 -18.26
CA ILE A 254 -22.87 8.84 -18.94
C ILE A 254 -23.65 7.55 -18.65
N PRO A 255 -24.91 7.65 -18.17
CA PRO A 255 -25.70 6.48 -17.78
C PRO A 255 -25.79 5.41 -18.86
N GLY A 256 -25.47 4.16 -18.50
CA GLY A 256 -25.49 3.01 -19.41
C GLY A 256 -24.27 2.89 -20.33
N THR A 257 -23.21 3.64 -20.06
CA THR A 257 -21.96 3.60 -20.84
C THR A 257 -20.74 3.64 -19.90
N LEU A 258 -19.56 3.36 -20.45
CA LEU A 258 -18.27 3.58 -19.78
C LEU A 258 -17.66 4.97 -20.08
N GLN A 259 -18.40 5.87 -20.74
CA GLN A 259 -17.89 7.17 -21.17
C GLN A 259 -18.02 8.20 -20.05
N ASP A 260 -16.92 8.88 -19.72
CA ASP A 260 -16.94 10.05 -18.83
C ASP A 260 -17.38 11.31 -19.57
N GLU A 261 -18.24 12.12 -18.94
CA GLU A 261 -18.75 13.38 -19.48
C GLU A 261 -17.66 14.42 -19.72
N GLY A 262 -16.58 14.40 -18.93
CA GLY A 262 -15.44 15.30 -19.06
C GLY A 262 -14.64 15.06 -20.33
N LEU A 263 -14.59 13.82 -20.81
CA LEU A 263 -13.79 13.41 -21.97
C LEU A 263 -14.20 14.13 -23.26
N GLU A 264 -15.50 14.40 -23.45
CA GLU A 264 -16.05 15.06 -24.65
C GLU A 264 -15.34 16.40 -24.94
N LYS A 265 -15.01 17.14 -23.88
CA LYS A 265 -14.41 18.48 -23.98
C LYS A 265 -12.96 18.42 -24.45
N CYS A 266 -12.28 17.31 -24.21
CA CYS A 266 -10.86 17.14 -24.49
C CYS A 266 -10.60 16.56 -25.90
N LEU A 267 -11.63 16.26 -26.69
CA LEU A 267 -11.47 15.56 -27.96
C LEU A 267 -10.88 16.41 -29.08
N GLU A 268 -11.04 17.74 -29.01
CA GLU A 268 -10.61 18.65 -30.08
C GLU A 268 -9.11 18.99 -29.99
N ASP A 269 -8.49 18.81 -28.83
CA ASP A 269 -7.11 19.21 -28.55
C ASP A 269 -6.31 18.08 -27.89
N ASP A 270 -5.16 17.75 -28.47
CA ASP A 270 -4.32 16.63 -28.00
C ASP A 270 -3.64 16.92 -26.65
N GLN A 271 -3.41 18.18 -26.30
CA GLN A 271 -2.85 18.55 -24.99
C GLN A 271 -3.92 18.35 -23.92
N GLU A 272 -5.15 18.81 -24.15
CA GLU A 272 -6.28 18.58 -23.24
C GLU A 272 -6.57 17.08 -23.06
N LEU A 273 -6.53 16.29 -24.14
CA LEU A 273 -6.69 14.84 -24.06
C LEU A 273 -5.56 14.18 -23.25
N SER A 274 -4.31 14.61 -23.45
CA SER A 274 -3.17 14.10 -22.67
C SER A 274 -3.29 14.43 -21.19
N GLU A 275 -3.78 15.63 -20.84
CA GLU A 275 -4.02 16.04 -19.45
C GLU A 275 -5.15 15.23 -18.81
N TRP A 276 -6.22 14.97 -19.57
CA TRP A 276 -7.31 14.11 -19.12
C TRP A 276 -6.84 12.67 -18.87
N LEU A 277 -6.03 12.08 -19.75
CA LEU A 277 -5.46 10.74 -19.55
C LEU A 277 -4.61 10.67 -18.27
N ALA A 278 -3.80 11.71 -18.00
CA ALA A 278 -3.00 11.78 -16.79
C ALA A 278 -3.86 11.90 -15.52
N MET A 279 -4.95 12.67 -15.57
CA MET A 279 -5.92 12.80 -14.48
C MET A 279 -6.59 11.45 -14.18
N ILE A 280 -7.12 10.76 -15.20
CA ILE A 280 -7.78 9.46 -15.01
C ILE A 280 -6.81 8.40 -14.49
N ALA A 281 -5.56 8.40 -14.95
CA ALA A 281 -4.50 7.55 -14.42
C ALA A 281 -4.20 7.82 -12.93
N ALA A 282 -4.21 9.08 -12.51
CA ALA A 282 -4.04 9.46 -11.11
C ALA A 282 -5.25 9.08 -10.24
N GLU A 283 -6.47 9.22 -10.74
CA GLU A 283 -7.68 8.78 -10.03
C GLU A 283 -7.73 7.24 -9.92
N ALA A 284 -7.39 6.52 -10.99
CA ALA A 284 -7.42 5.07 -11.03
C ALA A 284 -6.48 4.44 -10.00
N ILE A 285 -5.25 4.94 -9.88
CA ILE A 285 -4.25 4.42 -8.94
C ILE A 285 -4.66 4.64 -7.48
N GLU A 286 -5.37 5.73 -7.16
CA GLU A 286 -5.92 5.97 -5.82
C GLU A 286 -7.02 4.97 -5.46
N LEU A 287 -7.79 4.55 -6.46
CA LEU A 287 -8.88 3.57 -6.32
C LEU A 287 -8.39 2.11 -6.40
N GLY A 288 -7.09 1.87 -6.62
CA GLY A 288 -6.55 0.52 -6.83
C GLY A 288 -7.01 -0.12 -8.15
N LYS A 289 -7.33 0.69 -9.16
CA LYS A 289 -7.85 0.28 -10.47
C LYS A 289 -6.88 0.63 -11.60
N LEU A 290 -7.14 0.05 -12.76
CA LEU A 290 -6.51 0.47 -14.01
C LEU A 290 -7.24 1.67 -14.61
N PRO A 291 -6.53 2.62 -15.25
CA PRO A 291 -7.21 3.68 -15.97
C PRO A 291 -7.82 3.17 -17.28
N GLY A 292 -9.01 3.67 -17.58
CA GLY A 292 -9.79 3.30 -18.74
C GLY A 292 -10.13 4.50 -19.63
N VAL A 293 -10.32 4.25 -20.92
CA VAL A 293 -10.91 5.23 -21.84
C VAL A 293 -11.95 4.55 -22.74
N HIS A 294 -13.11 5.17 -22.85
CA HIS A 294 -14.20 4.75 -23.73
C HIS A 294 -14.84 5.98 -24.38
N HIS A 295 -14.75 6.07 -25.70
CA HIS A 295 -15.42 7.12 -26.46
C HIS A 295 -15.59 6.74 -27.94
N PRO A 296 -16.75 6.97 -28.58
CA PRO A 296 -16.96 6.66 -30.00
C PRO A 296 -16.03 7.39 -30.97
N GLY A 297 -15.62 8.61 -30.62
CA GLY A 297 -14.70 9.46 -31.39
C GLY A 297 -13.23 9.29 -31.07
N ILE A 298 -12.83 8.33 -30.23
CA ILE A 298 -11.43 8.08 -29.89
C ILE A 298 -10.94 6.76 -30.50
N GLU A 299 -9.87 6.86 -31.27
CA GLU A 299 -9.12 5.69 -31.75
C GLU A 299 -7.95 5.35 -30.81
N LEU A 300 -7.72 4.04 -30.64
CA LEU A 300 -6.60 3.50 -29.87
C LEU A 300 -5.25 4.12 -30.24
N THR A 301 -5.00 4.32 -31.53
CA THR A 301 -3.76 4.88 -32.09
C THR A 301 -3.51 6.32 -31.65
N ARG A 302 -4.57 7.13 -31.51
CA ARG A 302 -4.47 8.51 -31.02
C ARG A 302 -4.05 8.52 -29.57
N CYS A 303 -4.76 7.78 -28.70
CA CYS A 303 -4.41 7.71 -27.28
C CYS A 303 -3.02 7.13 -27.03
N ALA A 304 -2.63 6.08 -27.77
CA ALA A 304 -1.29 5.49 -27.69
C ALA A 304 -0.17 6.48 -28.11
N GLY A 305 -0.49 7.51 -28.90
CA GLY A 305 0.44 8.59 -29.25
C GLY A 305 0.61 9.65 -28.16
N LEU A 306 -0.32 9.73 -27.20
CA LEU A 306 -0.38 10.77 -26.16
C LEU A 306 0.01 10.25 -24.76
N TRP A 307 0.33 8.96 -24.64
CA TRP A 307 0.62 8.32 -23.35
C TRP A 307 1.88 7.49 -23.42
N SER A 308 2.71 7.52 -22.38
CA SER A 308 3.95 6.74 -22.32
C SER A 308 3.74 5.28 -21.93
N GLY A 309 2.66 4.95 -21.23
CA GLY A 309 2.31 3.58 -20.87
C GLY A 309 1.66 2.81 -22.03
N PRO A 310 1.54 1.48 -21.92
CA PRO A 310 0.89 0.69 -22.96
C PRO A 310 -0.63 0.90 -22.95
N PHE A 311 -1.25 0.82 -24.12
CA PHE A 311 -2.69 0.67 -24.23
C PHE A 311 -3.05 -0.79 -24.50
N ARG A 312 -4.12 -1.26 -23.86
CA ARG A 312 -4.64 -2.61 -23.95
C ARG A 312 -6.09 -2.57 -24.39
N ASN A 313 -6.45 -3.38 -25.38
CA ASN A 313 -7.84 -3.49 -25.80
C ASN A 313 -8.60 -4.32 -24.78
N ILE A 314 -9.72 -3.80 -24.27
CA ILE A 314 -10.56 -4.46 -23.26
C ILE A 314 -11.01 -5.86 -23.69
N SER A 315 -11.20 -6.08 -25.00
CA SER A 315 -11.61 -7.38 -25.56
C SER A 315 -10.56 -8.50 -25.45
N GLU A 316 -9.33 -8.18 -25.04
CA GLU A 316 -8.26 -9.15 -24.81
C GLU A 316 -8.28 -9.74 -23.40
N TYR A 317 -9.15 -9.24 -22.51
CA TYR A 317 -9.16 -9.56 -21.08
C TYR A 317 -10.60 -9.81 -20.60
N ASN A 318 -10.72 -10.50 -19.47
CA ASN A 318 -11.90 -10.44 -18.62
C ASN A 318 -11.60 -9.57 -17.39
N PRO A 319 -12.61 -9.01 -16.69
CA PRO A 319 -12.40 -8.22 -15.48
C PRO A 319 -11.54 -8.94 -14.43
N GLU A 320 -11.74 -10.26 -14.26
CA GLU A 320 -10.97 -11.11 -13.34
C GLU A 320 -9.48 -11.18 -13.68
N ASP A 321 -9.12 -11.12 -14.97
CA ASP A 321 -7.72 -11.10 -15.42
C ASP A 321 -7.01 -9.80 -14.99
N LEU A 322 -7.80 -8.76 -14.72
CA LEU A 322 -7.33 -7.45 -14.26
C LEU A 322 -7.55 -7.23 -12.74
N ALA A 323 -8.08 -8.23 -12.03
CA ALA A 323 -8.17 -8.20 -10.59
C ALA A 323 -6.77 -8.45 -10.00
N GLY A 324 -6.20 -7.45 -9.33
CA GLY A 324 -4.83 -7.53 -8.77
C GLY A 324 -3.76 -6.75 -9.53
N PHE A 325 -4.15 -5.65 -10.19
CA PHE A 325 -3.22 -4.57 -10.51
C PHE A 325 -2.53 -4.09 -9.21
N PRO A 326 -1.20 -3.85 -9.17
CA PRO A 326 -0.26 -3.56 -10.27
C PRO A 326 0.36 -4.74 -11.01
N PHE A 327 0.01 -5.98 -10.70
CA PHE A 327 0.80 -7.14 -11.12
C PHE A 327 0.47 -7.70 -12.52
N ILE A 328 -0.41 -7.06 -13.27
CA ILE A 328 -1.01 -7.66 -14.49
C ILE A 328 -0.07 -7.73 -15.69
N ASP A 329 1.02 -6.95 -15.75
CA ASP A 329 1.95 -7.08 -16.89
C ASP A 329 3.36 -6.50 -16.64
N GLY A 330 3.64 -5.99 -15.43
CA GLY A 330 4.86 -5.25 -15.08
C GLY A 330 6.09 -6.08 -14.72
N ILE A 331 5.95 -7.41 -14.57
CA ILE A 331 7.08 -8.35 -14.37
C ILE A 331 7.14 -9.29 -15.58
N ARG A 332 7.29 -8.72 -16.77
CA ARG A 332 7.77 -9.47 -17.93
C ARG A 332 9.29 -9.66 -17.87
N HIS A 333 9.73 -10.52 -16.96
CA HIS A 333 10.75 -11.51 -17.31
C HIS A 333 10.07 -12.89 -17.35
N PRO A 334 9.57 -13.32 -18.52
CA PRO A 334 8.88 -14.60 -18.69
C PRO A 334 9.69 -15.83 -18.22
N GLY A 335 11.00 -15.67 -18.00
CA GLY A 335 11.92 -16.68 -17.49
C GLY A 335 11.97 -16.82 -15.96
N GLU A 336 11.57 -15.81 -15.18
CA GLU A 336 11.74 -15.84 -13.71
C GLU A 336 10.50 -16.36 -12.98
N VAL A 337 9.29 -15.95 -13.38
CA VAL A 337 8.04 -16.42 -12.74
C VAL A 337 7.76 -17.89 -13.07
N LYS A 338 8.09 -18.36 -14.29
CA LYS A 338 8.01 -19.80 -14.63
C LYS A 338 9.00 -20.67 -13.84
N ARG A 339 10.02 -20.07 -13.21
CA ARG A 339 10.96 -20.74 -12.31
C ARG A 339 10.43 -20.77 -10.87
N LEU A 340 9.75 -19.71 -10.45
CA LEU A 340 9.16 -19.57 -9.11
C LEU A 340 7.92 -20.45 -8.89
N GLY A 341 6.97 -20.43 -9.83
CA GLY A 341 5.77 -21.27 -9.73
C GLY A 341 6.04 -22.79 -9.82
N ARG A 342 7.18 -23.22 -10.38
CA ARG A 342 7.58 -24.64 -10.44
C ARG A 342 8.34 -25.12 -9.20
N CYS A 343 8.89 -24.20 -8.40
CA CYS A 343 9.55 -24.56 -7.14
C CYS A 343 8.55 -24.82 -6.02
N LEU A 344 7.41 -24.11 -6.00
CA LEU A 344 6.37 -24.28 -4.98
C LEU A 344 5.43 -25.47 -5.24
N ALA A 345 5.37 -26.00 -6.47
CA ALA A 345 4.59 -27.20 -6.79
C ALA A 345 5.37 -28.52 -6.58
N ARG A 346 6.57 -28.48 -5.98
CA ARG A 346 7.45 -29.65 -5.79
C ARG A 346 8.13 -29.73 -4.41
N GLN A 347 7.58 -29.12 -3.38
CA GLN A 347 7.94 -29.43 -2.00
C GLN A 347 6.75 -30.04 -1.26
#